data_AF-A0A084W697-F1
#
_entry.id   AF-A0A084W697-F1
#
_cell.length_a   1.000
_cell.length_b   1.000
_cell.length_c   1.000
_cell.angle_alpha   90.00
_cell.angle_beta   90.00
_cell.angle_gamma   90.00
#
_symmetry.space_group_name_H-M   'P 1'
#
loop_
_entity.id
_entity.type
_entity.pdbx_description
1 polymer ?
#
loop_
_entity_poly.entity_id
_entity_poly.type
_entity_poly.pdbx_seq_one_letter_code
_entity_poly.pdbx_strand_id
1 'polypeptide(L)'
;MNRMQNEAHLYYRTLLADTFGTVIKVSQWFLIVPYPLYPYQEVTSASQQRFCVLSFLKKLLSLLIVVAMVGALVQNLFFNAKAVYIYSVPTSIKIMYYIQTILQLSCMLYILFVFQFRTSFHRNYFDSIWHVLEQFGRRDIDVGLRKVKRTNRTIAFITAVQIVSNITTFVMYTTGWGQLVKIFRFLFVSLSGRANILVYMTMMSTVEVLLRQMNDTLESFLHPTPKTLSIQLKQPTHITTDDRRMIEKIRLLQLELMRVVASTNADRETLGIQLKQPIRLTADDRRMIEKIRLLQLELMRVVAKTNAGEFGAILAVSFVSTFFHINTEFLQLYQGVRQNTISLTMIFLRLINCAFRFSAYIMIAYSNRMVQKQNLRARSVLHKLNNMDNDMNCSHIIVSGVTSLTVVLMQFYDAIKD
;
A
#
# COMPACT_ATOMS: atom_id res chain seq x y z
N MET A 1 6.62 18.34 -29.21
CA MET A 1 6.90 17.27 -28.22
C MET A 1 6.28 17.55 -26.85
N ASN A 2 6.31 18.80 -26.35
CA ASN A 2 5.77 19.16 -25.01
C ASN A 2 4.28 18.85 -24.79
N ARG A 3 3.43 18.90 -25.83
CA ARG A 3 1.99 18.64 -25.67
C ARG A 3 1.67 17.19 -25.26
N MET A 4 2.29 16.20 -25.90
CA MET A 4 2.06 14.79 -25.56
C MET A 4 2.63 14.42 -24.18
N GLN A 5 3.77 15.02 -23.81
CA GLN A 5 4.33 14.83 -22.47
C GLN A 5 3.42 15.44 -21.39
N ASN A 6 2.86 16.61 -21.65
CA ASN A 6 1.88 17.25 -20.74
C ASN A 6 0.60 16.43 -20.60
N GLU A 7 0.10 15.81 -21.68
CA GLU A 7 -1.10 14.95 -21.64
C GLU A 7 -0.85 13.66 -20.84
N ALA A 8 0.29 12.99 -21.03
CA ALA A 8 0.68 11.82 -20.24
C ALA A 8 0.88 12.19 -18.76
N HIS A 9 1.52 13.33 -18.50
CA HIS A 9 1.71 13.87 -17.16
C HIS A 9 0.37 14.17 -16.47
N LEU A 10 -0.61 14.76 -17.16
CA LEU A 10 -1.94 14.99 -16.57
C LEU A 10 -2.69 13.68 -16.30
N TYR A 11 -2.58 12.71 -17.23
CA TYR A 11 -3.24 11.42 -17.14
C TYR A 11 -2.81 10.65 -15.88
N TYR A 12 -1.51 10.45 -15.71
CA TYR A 12 -0.99 9.71 -14.55
C TYR A 12 -1.36 10.42 -13.24
N ARG A 13 -1.43 11.76 -13.24
CA ARG A 13 -1.66 12.57 -12.03
C ARG A 13 -3.08 12.37 -11.57
N THR A 14 -3.99 12.41 -12.52
CA THR A 14 -5.39 12.10 -12.31
C THR A 14 -5.57 10.65 -11.83
N LEU A 15 -4.82 9.71 -12.39
CA LEU A 15 -4.90 8.30 -12.01
C LEU A 15 -4.42 8.03 -10.58
N LEU A 16 -3.29 8.60 -10.17
CA LEU A 16 -2.82 8.53 -8.78
C LEU A 16 -3.76 9.30 -7.84
N ALA A 17 -4.24 10.48 -8.27
CA ALA A 17 -5.24 11.27 -7.54
C ALA A 17 -6.51 10.47 -7.25
N ASP A 18 -7.01 9.72 -8.22
CA ASP A 18 -8.19 8.87 -8.08
C ASP A 18 -7.92 7.65 -7.18
N THR A 19 -6.72 7.06 -7.28
CA THR A 19 -6.33 5.87 -6.51
C THR A 19 -6.15 6.17 -5.02
N PHE A 20 -5.39 7.22 -4.70
CA PHE A 20 -5.11 7.62 -3.32
C PHE A 20 -6.14 8.59 -2.74
N GLY A 21 -6.93 9.26 -3.58
CA GLY A 21 -7.78 10.39 -3.15
C GLY A 21 -8.77 10.04 -2.05
N THR A 22 -9.39 8.85 -2.10
CA THR A 22 -10.29 8.41 -1.01
C THR A 22 -9.52 8.19 0.29
N VAL A 23 -8.36 7.54 0.21
CA VAL A 23 -7.54 7.18 1.37
C VAL A 23 -6.95 8.44 2.01
N ILE A 24 -6.44 9.36 1.20
CA ILE A 24 -5.90 10.65 1.68
C ILE A 24 -7.00 11.48 2.33
N LYS A 25 -8.20 11.58 1.72
CA LYS A 25 -9.32 12.31 2.33
C LYS A 25 -9.68 11.73 3.69
N VAL A 26 -9.84 10.40 3.78
CA VAL A 26 -10.12 9.71 5.04
C VAL A 26 -9.03 9.98 6.08
N SER A 27 -7.76 9.86 5.71
CA SER A 27 -6.64 10.14 6.61
C SER A 27 -6.52 11.61 7.02
N GLN A 28 -6.93 12.55 6.14
CA GLN A 28 -6.99 13.98 6.44
C GLN A 28 -8.13 14.31 7.42
N TRP A 29 -9.26 13.59 7.37
CA TRP A 29 -10.34 13.70 8.35
C TRP A 29 -9.90 13.20 9.73
N PHE A 30 -9.05 12.18 9.78
CA PHE A 30 -8.47 11.64 11.02
C PHE A 30 -7.16 12.31 11.45
N LEU A 31 -6.80 13.46 10.85
CA LEU A 31 -5.61 14.26 11.22
C LEU A 31 -4.26 13.54 11.05
N ILE A 32 -4.19 12.46 10.27
CA ILE A 32 -2.95 11.72 10.04
C ILE A 32 -2.11 12.39 8.98
N VAL A 33 -2.77 12.82 7.89
CA VAL A 33 -2.10 13.38 6.71
C VAL A 33 -2.30 14.89 6.70
N PRO A 34 -1.26 15.68 6.36
CA PRO A 34 -1.39 17.12 6.24
C PRO A 34 -2.46 17.53 5.22
N TYR A 35 -3.01 18.71 5.45
CA TYR A 35 -3.90 19.38 4.52
C TYR A 35 -3.44 20.82 4.30
N PRO A 36 -3.28 21.27 3.04
CA PRO A 36 -3.45 20.51 1.81
C PRO A 36 -2.28 19.54 1.53
N LEU A 37 -2.52 18.50 0.71
CA LEU A 37 -1.47 17.61 0.22
C LEU A 37 -1.39 17.64 -1.31
N TYR A 38 -0.35 18.28 -1.84
CA TYR A 38 -0.01 18.24 -3.27
C TYR A 38 0.49 16.83 -3.63
N PRO A 39 0.20 16.26 -4.83
CA PRO A 39 -0.49 16.84 -6.00
C PRO A 39 -2.02 16.77 -5.99
N TYR A 40 -2.64 16.28 -4.91
CA TYR A 40 -4.06 15.91 -4.86
C TYR A 40 -5.02 17.11 -4.71
N GLN A 41 -4.52 18.24 -4.24
CA GLN A 41 -5.28 19.46 -4.02
C GLN A 41 -4.55 20.61 -4.72
N GLU A 42 -5.13 21.10 -5.81
CA GLU A 42 -4.61 22.28 -6.50
C GLU A 42 -4.89 23.53 -5.68
N VAL A 43 -3.85 24.33 -5.49
CA VAL A 43 -3.95 25.60 -4.78
C VAL A 43 -4.22 26.68 -5.82
N THR A 44 -5.49 27.02 -5.99
CA THR A 44 -5.89 28.26 -6.67
C THR A 44 -5.76 29.44 -5.70
N SER A 45 -5.52 30.65 -6.19
CA SER A 45 -5.39 31.85 -5.33
C SER A 45 -6.60 32.06 -4.40
N ALA A 46 -7.82 31.82 -4.91
CA ALA A 46 -9.06 31.87 -4.11
C ALA A 46 -9.14 30.78 -3.02
N SER A 47 -8.43 29.67 -3.17
CA SER A 47 -8.39 28.57 -2.19
C SER A 47 -7.35 28.78 -1.07
N GLN A 48 -6.38 29.68 -1.26
CA GLN A 48 -5.29 29.91 -0.30
C GLN A 48 -5.78 30.39 1.07
N GLN A 49 -6.75 31.31 1.09
CA GLN A 49 -7.36 31.78 2.34
C GLN A 49 -8.14 30.65 3.05
N ARG A 50 -8.88 29.82 2.29
CA ARG A 50 -9.58 28.64 2.83
C ARG A 50 -8.59 27.65 3.43
N PHE A 51 -7.45 27.42 2.80
CA PHE A 51 -6.40 26.54 3.33
C PHE A 51 -5.80 27.04 4.63
N CYS A 52 -5.59 28.36 4.77
CA CYS A 52 -5.10 28.93 6.02
C CYS A 52 -6.07 28.67 7.18
N VAL A 53 -7.36 28.93 6.96
CA VAL A 53 -8.42 28.69 7.96
C VAL A 53 -8.54 27.20 8.31
N LEU A 54 -8.58 26.32 7.30
CA LEU A 54 -8.65 24.87 7.51
C LEU A 54 -7.41 24.33 8.24
N SER A 55 -6.21 24.84 7.93
CA SER A 55 -4.98 24.46 8.61
C SER A 55 -4.99 24.88 10.08
N PHE A 56 -5.43 26.12 10.37
CA PHE A 56 -5.60 26.60 11.74
C PHE A 56 -6.64 25.77 12.51
N LEU A 57 -7.80 25.50 11.91
CA LEU A 57 -8.85 24.69 12.52
C LEU A 57 -8.35 23.27 12.83
N LYS A 58 -7.54 22.66 11.94
CA LYS A 58 -6.94 21.35 12.19
C LYS A 58 -5.93 21.37 13.34
N LYS A 59 -5.12 22.42 13.48
CA LYS A 59 -4.20 22.57 14.62
C LYS A 59 -4.98 22.67 15.94
N LEU A 60 -6.04 23.47 15.95
CA LEU A 60 -6.91 23.61 17.12
C LEU A 60 -7.61 22.30 17.48
N LEU A 61 -8.14 21.59 16.47
CA LEU A 61 -8.79 20.29 16.64
C LEU A 61 -7.79 19.24 17.15
N SER A 62 -6.58 19.21 16.60
CA SER A 62 -5.48 18.34 17.06
C SER A 62 -5.14 18.60 18.53
N LEU A 63 -4.98 19.87 18.91
CA LEU A 63 -4.73 20.26 20.31
C LEU A 63 -5.88 19.81 21.23
N LEU A 64 -7.13 20.01 20.83
CA LEU A 64 -8.30 19.61 21.60
C LEU A 64 -8.36 18.09 21.79
N ILE A 65 -8.05 17.32 20.75
CA ILE A 65 -7.97 15.85 20.81
C ILE A 65 -6.87 15.40 21.75
N VAL A 66 -5.70 16.04 21.71
CA VAL A 66 -4.59 15.74 22.63
C VAL A 66 -5.01 15.98 24.08
N VAL A 67 -5.60 17.14 24.36
CA VAL A 67 -6.09 17.47 25.71
C VAL A 67 -7.14 16.45 26.16
N ALA A 68 -8.06 16.06 25.28
CA ALA A 68 -9.05 15.02 25.57
C ALA A 68 -8.40 13.64 25.83
N MET A 69 -7.37 13.26 25.09
CA MET A 69 -6.65 11.99 25.28
C MET A 69 -5.88 11.96 26.59
N VAL A 70 -5.14 13.02 26.90
CA VAL A 70 -4.39 13.15 28.16
C VAL A 70 -5.37 13.19 29.33
N GLY A 71 -6.45 13.96 29.22
CA GLY A 71 -7.52 14.00 30.22
C GLY A 71 -8.14 12.62 30.46
N ALA A 72 -8.43 11.86 29.39
CA ALA A 72 -8.93 10.50 29.49
C ALA A 72 -7.93 9.54 30.16
N LEU A 73 -6.62 9.73 29.93
CA LEU A 73 -5.58 8.96 30.61
C LEU A 73 -5.54 9.27 32.10
N VAL A 74 -5.49 10.56 32.46
CA VAL A 74 -5.52 11.03 33.85
C VAL A 74 -6.78 10.52 34.55
N GLN A 75 -7.93 10.59 33.89
CA GLN A 75 -9.18 10.05 34.40
C GLN A 75 -9.09 8.54 34.69
N ASN A 76 -8.49 7.77 33.78
CA ASN A 76 -8.32 6.33 33.97
C ASN A 76 -7.30 5.99 35.05
N LEU A 77 -6.20 6.73 35.18
CA LEU A 77 -5.15 6.48 36.16
C LEU A 77 -5.59 6.86 37.58
N PHE A 78 -6.20 8.04 37.76
CA PHE A 78 -6.46 8.58 39.09
C PHE A 78 -7.88 8.28 39.59
N PHE A 79 -8.90 8.42 38.73
CA PHE A 79 -10.29 8.32 39.17
C PHE A 79 -10.84 6.89 39.09
N ASN A 80 -10.40 6.11 38.10
CA ASN A 80 -10.78 4.70 37.97
C ASN A 80 -9.84 3.72 38.68
N ALA A 81 -8.83 4.22 39.42
CA ALA A 81 -7.94 3.40 40.22
C ALA A 81 -8.75 2.42 41.09
N LYS A 82 -9.77 2.91 41.80
CA LYS A 82 -10.62 2.07 42.64
C LYS A 82 -11.26 0.91 41.86
N ALA A 83 -11.80 1.13 40.67
CA ALA A 83 -12.39 0.05 39.85
C ALA A 83 -11.36 -1.00 39.40
N VAL A 84 -10.11 -0.61 39.15
CA VAL A 84 -9.01 -1.51 38.78
C VAL A 84 -8.44 -2.26 39.99
N TYR A 85 -8.53 -1.68 41.20
CA TYR A 85 -8.11 -2.31 42.45
C TYR A 85 -9.20 -3.17 43.10
N ILE A 86 -10.47 -2.98 42.76
CA ILE A 86 -11.61 -3.74 43.33
C ILE A 86 -11.64 -5.20 42.86
N TYR A 87 -11.21 -5.49 41.62
CA TYR A 87 -11.12 -6.86 41.13
C TYR A 87 -9.72 -7.42 41.37
N SER A 88 -9.63 -8.70 41.77
CA SER A 88 -8.39 -9.50 41.92
C SER A 88 -7.71 -9.79 40.58
N VAL A 89 -7.65 -8.80 39.69
CA VAL A 89 -6.97 -8.87 38.41
C VAL A 89 -5.47 -9.01 38.69
N PRO A 90 -4.81 -10.03 38.13
CA PRO A 90 -3.37 -10.21 38.27
C PRO A 90 -2.60 -8.95 37.87
N THR A 91 -1.54 -8.64 38.62
CA THR A 91 -0.70 -7.44 38.42
C THR A 91 -0.13 -7.36 37.00
N SER A 92 0.15 -8.50 36.36
CA SER A 92 0.63 -8.57 34.97
C SER A 92 -0.34 -7.93 33.96
N ILE A 93 -1.65 -8.13 34.11
CA ILE A 93 -2.67 -7.54 33.22
C ILE A 93 -2.70 -6.02 33.37
N LYS A 94 -2.57 -5.54 34.62
CA LYS A 94 -2.55 -4.10 34.92
C LYS A 94 -1.35 -3.44 34.26
N ILE A 95 -0.16 -4.03 34.41
CA ILE A 95 1.07 -3.54 33.77
C ILE A 95 0.92 -3.53 32.25
N MET A 96 0.41 -4.61 31.66
CA MET A 96 0.21 -4.71 30.20
C MET A 96 -0.76 -3.64 29.68
N TYR A 97 -1.86 -3.39 30.40
CA TYR A 97 -2.81 -2.33 30.07
C TYR A 97 -2.17 -0.94 30.12
N TYR A 98 -1.35 -0.66 31.13
CA TYR A 98 -0.66 0.63 31.25
C TYR A 98 0.39 0.82 30.16
N ILE A 99 1.23 -0.20 29.89
CA ILE A 99 2.20 -0.17 28.78
C ILE A 99 1.47 0.08 27.46
N GLN A 100 0.41 -0.68 27.18
CA GLN A 100 -0.39 -0.49 25.97
C GLN A 100 -0.92 0.95 25.87
N THR A 101 -1.44 1.50 26.97
CA THR A 101 -2.02 2.83 26.99
C THR A 101 -0.95 3.92 26.76
N ILE A 102 0.23 3.77 27.37
CA ILE A 102 1.36 4.68 27.18
C ILE A 102 1.84 4.63 25.73
N LEU A 103 2.00 3.43 25.15
CA LEU A 103 2.40 3.25 23.75
C LEU A 103 1.38 3.86 22.77
N GLN A 104 0.07 3.70 23.06
CA GLN A 104 -0.97 4.35 22.24
C GLN A 104 -0.89 5.86 22.35
N LEU A 105 -0.77 6.39 23.56
CA LEU A 105 -0.70 7.83 23.76
C LEU A 105 0.53 8.42 23.08
N SER A 106 1.71 7.82 23.25
CA SER A 106 2.94 8.29 22.61
C SER A 106 2.85 8.24 21.09
N CYS A 107 2.30 7.16 20.53
CA CYS A 107 2.05 7.03 19.09
C CYS A 107 1.09 8.12 18.58
N MET A 108 0.00 8.38 19.29
CA MET A 108 -0.98 9.41 18.90
C MET A 108 -0.42 10.82 19.02
N LEU A 109 0.32 11.13 20.09
CA LEU A 109 1.01 12.39 20.25
C LEU A 109 1.99 12.61 19.10
N TYR A 110 2.77 11.58 18.76
CA TYR A 110 3.70 11.64 17.64
C TYR A 110 2.98 11.88 16.30
N ILE A 111 1.87 11.18 16.05
CA ILE A 111 1.07 11.38 14.82
C ILE A 111 0.54 12.82 14.74
N LEU A 112 -0.05 13.32 15.83
CA LEU A 112 -0.73 14.61 15.89
C LEU A 112 0.22 15.81 15.91
N PHE A 113 1.43 15.69 16.46
CA PHE A 113 2.39 16.79 16.60
C PHE A 113 3.59 16.73 15.65
N VAL A 114 3.99 15.56 15.19
CA VAL A 114 5.20 15.42 14.35
C VAL A 114 4.80 15.00 12.94
N PHE A 115 4.12 13.86 12.84
CA PHE A 115 3.84 13.22 11.55
C PHE A 115 2.95 14.08 10.66
N GLN A 116 1.86 14.64 11.21
CA GLN A 116 0.93 15.48 10.47
C GLN A 116 1.60 16.72 9.85
N PHE A 117 2.63 17.28 10.49
CA PHE A 117 3.27 18.52 10.02
C PHE A 117 4.44 18.29 9.07
N ARG A 118 4.91 17.04 8.93
CA ARG A 118 5.98 16.68 7.98
C ARG A 118 5.43 16.40 6.59
N THR A 119 4.96 17.46 5.93
CA THR A 119 4.52 17.44 4.52
C THR A 119 5.59 16.91 3.57
N SER A 120 6.88 17.19 3.85
CA SER A 120 8.01 16.73 3.05
C SER A 120 8.09 15.21 2.94
N PHE A 121 7.75 14.47 4.01
CA PHE A 121 7.79 13.01 4.01
C PHE A 121 6.78 12.44 3.01
N HIS A 122 5.52 12.86 3.14
CA HIS A 122 4.45 12.42 2.24
C HIS A 122 4.74 12.82 0.80
N ARG A 123 5.19 14.06 0.58
CA ARG A 123 5.51 14.56 -0.76
C ARG A 123 6.62 13.75 -1.42
N ASN A 124 7.71 13.45 -0.72
CA ASN A 124 8.81 12.65 -1.26
C ASN A 124 8.34 11.29 -1.78
N TYR A 125 7.47 10.61 -1.02
CA TYR A 125 6.92 9.32 -1.43
C TYR A 125 6.10 9.43 -2.72
N PHE A 126 5.18 10.39 -2.77
CA PHE A 126 4.34 10.58 -3.94
C PHE A 126 5.12 11.04 -5.15
N ASP A 127 6.08 11.94 -4.98
CA ASP A 127 6.93 12.45 -6.05
C ASP A 127 7.79 11.32 -6.65
N SER A 128 8.29 10.36 -5.84
CA SER A 128 9.01 9.20 -6.38
C SER A 128 8.10 8.23 -7.15
N ILE A 129 6.90 7.91 -6.65
CA ILE A 129 5.96 7.06 -7.40
C ILE A 129 5.51 7.73 -8.67
N TRP A 130 5.21 9.02 -8.57
CA TRP A 130 4.90 9.89 -9.70
C TRP A 130 5.98 9.80 -10.77
N HIS A 131 7.23 10.01 -10.37
CA HIS A 131 8.37 9.99 -11.27
C HIS A 131 8.51 8.66 -12.00
N VAL A 132 8.41 7.55 -11.27
CA VAL A 132 8.49 6.21 -11.84
C VAL A 132 7.33 5.95 -12.81
N LEU A 133 6.13 6.42 -12.48
CA LEU A 133 4.94 6.30 -13.30
C LEU A 133 5.05 7.12 -14.60
N GLU A 134 5.64 8.31 -14.53
CA GLU A 134 5.91 9.15 -15.70
C GLU A 134 6.97 8.52 -16.62
N GLN A 135 8.00 7.91 -16.04
CA GLN A 135 9.09 7.31 -16.81
C GLN A 135 8.73 5.96 -17.46
N PHE A 136 7.83 5.17 -16.85
CA PHE A 136 7.58 3.78 -17.25
C PHE A 136 6.10 3.42 -17.38
N GLY A 137 5.19 4.32 -17.04
CA GLY A 137 3.76 4.06 -17.07
C GLY A 137 3.31 3.48 -18.41
N ARG A 138 2.61 2.35 -18.34
CA ARG A 138 1.94 1.75 -19.50
C ARG A 138 0.43 1.97 -19.40
N ARG A 139 -0.28 1.86 -20.52
CA ARG A 139 -1.74 2.10 -20.55
C ARG A 139 -2.53 1.16 -19.65
N ASP A 140 -2.04 -0.06 -19.43
CA ASP A 140 -2.66 -1.11 -18.59
C ASP A 140 -2.46 -0.91 -17.08
N ILE A 141 -1.69 0.11 -16.66
CA ILE A 141 -1.46 0.38 -15.22
C ILE A 141 -2.75 0.78 -14.50
N ASP A 142 -3.69 1.35 -15.23
CA ASP A 142 -5.00 1.73 -14.75
C ASP A 142 -5.79 0.51 -14.24
N VAL A 143 -5.64 -0.67 -14.84
CA VAL A 143 -6.27 -1.91 -14.39
C VAL A 143 -5.72 -2.33 -13.02
N GLY A 144 -4.40 -2.27 -12.87
CA GLY A 144 -3.71 -2.54 -11.60
C GLY A 144 -4.14 -1.58 -10.50
N LEU A 145 -4.10 -0.28 -10.76
CA LEU A 145 -4.47 0.75 -9.77
C LEU A 145 -5.97 0.76 -9.45
N ARG A 146 -6.85 0.43 -10.41
CA ARG A 146 -8.28 0.22 -10.14
C ARG A 146 -8.51 -0.96 -9.20
N LYS A 147 -7.70 -2.02 -9.28
CA LYS A 147 -7.75 -3.12 -8.32
C LYS A 147 -7.34 -2.64 -6.91
N VAL A 148 -6.28 -1.85 -6.79
CA VAL A 148 -5.86 -1.23 -5.51
C VAL A 148 -6.99 -0.38 -4.92
N LYS A 149 -7.60 0.49 -5.74
CA LYS A 149 -8.74 1.33 -5.34
C LYS A 149 -9.92 0.49 -4.83
N ARG A 150 -10.25 -0.60 -5.52
CA ARG A 150 -11.34 -1.51 -5.11
C ARG A 150 -11.03 -2.16 -3.77
N THR A 151 -9.82 -2.68 -3.58
CA THR A 151 -9.37 -3.26 -2.30
C THR A 151 -9.47 -2.24 -1.17
N ASN A 152 -9.00 -1.01 -1.39
CA ASN A 152 -9.09 0.07 -0.41
C ASN A 152 -10.53 0.40 -0.03
N ARG A 153 -11.44 0.46 -1.00
CA ARG A 153 -12.87 0.69 -0.75
C ARG A 153 -13.48 -0.43 0.10
N THR A 154 -13.13 -1.69 -0.18
CA THR A 154 -13.58 -2.83 0.62
C THR A 154 -13.06 -2.75 2.05
N ILE A 155 -11.77 -2.45 2.25
CA ILE A 155 -11.18 -2.28 3.59
C ILE A 155 -11.82 -1.12 4.34
N ALA A 156 -12.09 0.00 3.66
CA ALA A 156 -12.77 1.15 4.26
C ALA A 156 -14.20 0.80 4.69
N PHE A 157 -14.94 0.05 3.87
CA PHE A 157 -16.28 -0.43 4.21
C PHE A 157 -16.25 -1.37 5.42
N ILE A 158 -15.33 -2.34 5.43
CA ILE A 158 -15.13 -3.25 6.57
C ILE A 158 -14.79 -2.47 7.84
N THR A 159 -13.95 -1.44 7.72
CA THR A 159 -13.61 -0.57 8.85
C THR A 159 -14.84 0.18 9.36
N ALA A 160 -15.71 0.68 8.47
CA ALA A 160 -16.96 1.34 8.86
C ALA A 160 -17.89 0.39 9.63
N VAL A 161 -18.06 -0.86 9.17
CA VAL A 161 -18.82 -1.88 9.89
C VAL A 161 -18.24 -2.12 11.29
N GLN A 162 -16.91 -2.17 11.40
CA GLN A 162 -16.26 -2.35 12.70
C GLN A 162 -16.47 -1.16 13.65
N ILE A 163 -16.49 0.07 13.14
CA ILE A 163 -16.84 1.25 13.94
C ILE A 163 -18.25 1.12 14.49
N VAL A 164 -19.22 0.78 13.64
CA VAL A 164 -20.61 0.60 14.05
C VAL A 164 -20.72 -0.47 15.14
N SER A 165 -20.05 -1.62 14.96
CA SER A 165 -20.00 -2.68 15.97
C SER A 165 -19.45 -2.19 17.32
N ASN A 166 -18.36 -1.42 17.30
CA ASN A 166 -17.78 -0.83 18.52
C ASN A 166 -18.72 0.20 19.18
N ILE A 167 -19.41 1.02 18.39
CA ILE A 167 -20.40 1.98 18.90
C ILE A 167 -21.58 1.24 19.53
N THR A 168 -22.12 0.21 18.87
CA THR A 168 -23.22 -0.60 19.40
C THR A 168 -22.85 -1.26 20.72
N THR A 169 -21.66 -1.88 20.78
CA THR A 169 -21.13 -2.46 22.01
C THR A 169 -21.07 -1.40 23.11
N PHE A 170 -20.68 -0.18 22.78
CA PHE A 170 -20.62 0.88 23.77
C PHE A 170 -22.00 1.35 24.23
N VAL A 171 -22.94 1.62 23.32
CA VAL A 171 -24.29 2.09 23.66
C VAL A 171 -24.98 1.10 24.60
N MET A 172 -24.77 -0.19 24.40
CA MET A 172 -25.31 -1.23 25.29
C MET A 172 -24.74 -1.19 26.73
N TYR A 173 -23.54 -0.64 26.93
CA TYR A 173 -22.82 -0.73 28.20
C TYR A 173 -22.76 0.57 29.00
N THR A 174 -23.36 1.65 28.51
CA THR A 174 -23.07 2.98 29.06
C THR A 174 -24.27 3.65 29.70
N THR A 175 -24.11 3.92 30.99
CA THR A 175 -25.09 4.56 31.86
C THR A 175 -24.67 5.98 32.26
N GLY A 176 -23.54 6.52 31.77
CA GLY A 176 -23.05 7.84 32.21
C GLY A 176 -22.11 8.57 31.24
N TRP A 177 -22.16 9.91 31.31
CA TRP A 177 -21.42 10.86 30.46
C TRP A 177 -19.89 10.70 30.50
N GLY A 178 -19.32 10.30 31.64
CA GLY A 178 -17.88 10.07 31.77
C GLY A 178 -17.34 8.93 30.88
N GLN A 179 -18.21 8.08 30.35
CA GLN A 179 -17.81 7.03 29.41
C GLN A 179 -17.67 7.56 27.97
N LEU A 180 -18.32 8.67 27.61
CA LEU A 180 -18.23 9.25 26.26
C LEU A 180 -16.79 9.60 25.88
N VAL A 181 -16.03 10.17 26.83
CA VAL A 181 -14.61 10.50 26.64
C VAL A 181 -13.79 9.24 26.33
N LYS A 182 -14.12 8.11 26.96
CA LYS A 182 -13.46 6.82 26.67
C LYS A 182 -13.80 6.29 25.29
N ILE A 183 -15.06 6.45 24.82
CA ILE A 183 -15.42 6.12 23.43
C ILE A 183 -14.56 6.94 22.50
N PHE A 184 -14.56 8.25 22.70
CA PHE A 184 -13.99 9.19 21.76
C PHE A 184 -12.52 8.85 21.58
N ARG A 185 -11.81 8.63 22.70
CA ARG A 185 -10.44 8.11 22.70
C ARG A 185 -10.33 6.80 21.92
N PHE A 186 -11.15 5.80 22.24
CA PHE A 186 -11.07 4.48 21.61
C PHE A 186 -11.33 4.52 20.10
N LEU A 187 -12.40 5.19 19.67
CA LEU A 187 -12.76 5.35 18.26
C LEU A 187 -11.69 6.14 17.53
N PHE A 188 -11.23 7.26 18.07
CA PHE A 188 -10.23 8.08 17.41
C PHE A 188 -8.90 7.35 17.25
N VAL A 189 -8.41 6.65 18.28
CA VAL A 189 -7.20 5.81 18.19
C VAL A 189 -7.39 4.70 17.16
N SER A 190 -8.54 4.01 17.18
CA SER A 190 -8.82 2.92 16.25
C SER A 190 -8.89 3.41 14.80
N LEU A 191 -9.57 4.53 14.57
CA LEU A 191 -9.73 5.14 13.25
C LEU A 191 -8.41 5.67 12.71
N SER A 192 -7.61 6.30 13.56
CA SER A 192 -6.31 6.82 13.18
C SER A 192 -5.36 5.68 12.79
N GLY A 193 -5.30 4.63 13.60
CA GLY A 193 -4.51 3.43 13.27
C GLY A 193 -4.96 2.79 11.94
N ARG A 194 -6.27 2.69 11.71
CA ARG A 194 -6.82 2.12 10.47
C ARG A 194 -6.50 2.94 9.24
N ALA A 195 -6.70 4.25 9.31
CA ALA A 195 -6.42 5.13 8.19
C ALA A 195 -4.91 5.17 7.88
N ASN A 196 -4.04 5.08 8.90
CA ASN A 196 -2.61 4.96 8.67
C ASN A 196 -2.25 3.66 7.91
N ILE A 197 -2.80 2.52 8.34
CA ILE A 197 -2.62 1.24 7.64
C ILE A 197 -3.17 1.32 6.21
N LEU A 198 -4.29 1.98 5.99
CA LEU A 198 -4.89 2.13 4.67
C LEU A 198 -3.99 2.93 3.72
N VAL A 199 -3.35 4.00 4.21
CA VAL A 199 -2.32 4.76 3.47
C VAL A 199 -1.18 3.83 3.09
N TYR A 200 -0.62 3.10 4.06
CA TYR A 200 0.46 2.15 3.84
C TYR A 200 0.15 1.10 2.78
N MET A 201 -1.01 0.45 2.92
CA MET A 201 -1.48 -0.59 2.02
C MET A 201 -1.61 -0.07 0.59
N THR A 202 -2.23 1.09 0.42
CA THR A 202 -2.37 1.74 -0.89
C THR A 202 -1.02 1.99 -1.51
N MET A 203 -0.10 2.46 -0.68
CA MET A 203 1.25 2.77 -1.07
C MET A 203 1.99 1.52 -1.57
N MET A 204 2.06 0.48 -0.75
CA MET A 204 2.79 -0.75 -1.08
C MET A 204 2.13 -1.49 -2.25
N SER A 205 0.80 -1.48 -2.34
CA SER A 205 0.08 -2.06 -3.48
C SER A 205 0.35 -1.32 -4.79
N THR A 206 0.53 0.01 -4.74
CA THR A 206 0.91 0.81 -5.91
C THR A 206 2.32 0.45 -6.38
N VAL A 207 3.26 0.32 -5.45
CA VAL A 207 4.62 -0.14 -5.76
C VAL A 207 4.62 -1.56 -6.32
N GLU A 208 3.83 -2.47 -5.75
CA GLU A 208 3.67 -3.83 -6.28
C GLU A 208 3.19 -3.83 -7.74
N VAL A 209 2.18 -3.03 -8.07
CA VAL A 209 1.66 -2.92 -9.45
C VAL A 209 2.76 -2.44 -10.40
N LEU A 210 3.52 -1.42 -10.01
CA LEU A 210 4.62 -0.90 -10.81
C LEU A 210 5.74 -1.94 -11.02
N LEU A 211 6.20 -2.57 -9.93
CA LEU A 211 7.22 -3.62 -9.99
C LEU A 211 6.77 -4.80 -10.85
N ARG A 212 5.50 -5.19 -10.75
CA ARG A 212 4.93 -6.25 -11.56
C ARG A 212 4.99 -5.92 -13.05
N GLN A 213 4.60 -4.72 -13.46
CA GLN A 213 4.66 -4.32 -14.86
C GLN A 213 6.09 -4.25 -15.40
N MET A 214 7.03 -3.78 -14.58
CA MET A 214 8.45 -3.80 -14.90
C MET A 214 8.96 -5.22 -15.11
N ASN A 215 8.59 -6.14 -14.22
CA ASN A 215 8.93 -7.56 -14.33
C ASN A 215 8.30 -8.23 -15.56
N ASP A 216 7.03 -7.96 -15.84
CA ASP A 216 6.34 -8.50 -17.02
C ASP A 216 7.02 -8.00 -18.32
N THR A 217 7.55 -6.77 -18.29
CA THR A 217 8.34 -6.23 -19.41
C THR A 217 9.70 -6.92 -19.54
N LEU A 218 10.42 -7.10 -18.44
CA LEU A 218 11.69 -7.82 -18.46
C LEU A 218 11.52 -9.27 -18.94
N GLU A 219 10.45 -9.94 -18.53
CA GLU A 219 10.13 -11.30 -18.99
C GLU A 219 9.79 -11.37 -20.48
N SER A 220 9.22 -10.30 -21.05
CA SER A 220 8.93 -10.26 -22.48
C SER A 220 10.18 -10.31 -23.36
N PHE A 221 11.36 -9.92 -22.83
CA PHE A 221 12.65 -10.09 -23.50
C PHE A 221 13.15 -11.54 -23.44
N LEU A 222 12.84 -12.28 -22.37
CA LEU A 222 13.21 -13.70 -22.24
C LEU A 222 12.37 -14.61 -23.14
N HIS A 223 11.08 -14.26 -23.28
CA HIS A 223 10.12 -15.02 -24.04
C HIS A 223 9.39 -14.07 -25.01
N PRO A 224 9.98 -13.77 -26.18
CA PRO A 224 9.32 -12.98 -27.20
C PRO A 224 8.06 -13.72 -27.64
N THR A 225 6.92 -13.36 -27.05
CA THR A 225 5.63 -13.96 -27.36
C THR A 225 5.14 -13.36 -28.67
N PRO A 226 4.50 -14.13 -29.57
CA PRO A 226 3.99 -13.60 -30.84
C PRO A 226 2.94 -12.48 -30.68
N LYS A 227 2.38 -12.29 -29.47
CA LYS A 227 1.52 -11.15 -29.13
C LYS A 227 2.27 -9.81 -29.09
N THR A 228 3.58 -9.78 -28.86
CA THR A 228 4.37 -8.54 -28.84
C THR A 228 4.56 -7.96 -30.25
N LEU A 229 4.53 -8.81 -31.28
CA LEU A 229 4.60 -8.38 -32.69
C LEU A 229 3.35 -7.59 -33.10
N SER A 230 2.17 -7.94 -32.56
CA SER A 230 0.91 -7.24 -32.85
C SER A 230 0.71 -5.96 -32.04
N ILE A 231 1.44 -5.77 -30.93
CA ILE A 231 1.40 -4.54 -30.14
C ILE A 231 2.39 -3.49 -30.69
N GLN A 232 3.53 -3.91 -31.24
CA GLN A 232 4.43 -3.03 -32.00
C GLN A 232 3.78 -2.54 -33.32
N LEU A 233 2.93 -3.35 -33.95
CA LEU A 233 2.23 -2.96 -35.19
C LEU A 233 0.93 -2.14 -34.98
N LYS A 234 0.50 -1.88 -33.74
CA LYS A 234 -0.79 -1.21 -33.45
C LYS A 234 -0.59 0.16 -32.81
N GLN A 235 0.18 1.01 -33.49
CA GLN A 235 0.13 2.45 -33.31
C GLN A 235 -1.04 2.99 -34.16
N PRO A 236 -1.98 3.77 -33.61
CA PRO A 236 -3.22 4.12 -34.30
C PRO A 236 -2.98 5.26 -35.30
N THR A 237 -3.01 4.97 -36.59
CA THR A 237 -3.32 5.96 -37.63
C THR A 237 -4.82 5.86 -37.92
N HIS A 238 -5.52 6.95 -37.60
CA HIS A 238 -6.83 7.38 -38.08
C HIS A 238 -7.68 6.36 -38.87
N ILE A 239 -8.71 5.78 -38.24
CA ILE A 239 -9.73 4.98 -38.94
C ILE A 239 -10.91 5.89 -39.29
N THR A 240 -11.15 6.03 -40.59
CA THR A 240 -12.38 6.59 -41.17
C THR A 240 -13.35 5.46 -41.55
N THR A 241 -14.61 5.83 -41.75
CA THR A 241 -15.81 4.97 -41.85
C THR A 241 -15.94 4.14 -43.14
N ASP A 242 -14.92 3.34 -43.49
CA ASP A 242 -14.99 2.33 -44.59
C ASP A 242 -14.57 0.91 -44.15
N ASP A 243 -14.79 0.61 -42.86
CA ASP A 243 -14.10 -0.49 -42.17
C ASP A 243 -14.79 -1.87 -42.29
N ARG A 244 -16.03 -1.95 -42.77
CA ARG A 244 -16.74 -3.25 -42.82
C ARG A 244 -16.23 -4.20 -43.92
N ARG A 245 -15.86 -3.71 -45.10
CA ARG A 245 -15.28 -4.56 -46.16
C ARG A 245 -13.83 -4.93 -45.90
N MET A 246 -13.09 -4.08 -45.18
CA MET A 246 -11.70 -4.35 -44.82
C MET A 246 -11.60 -5.38 -43.69
N ILE A 247 -12.54 -5.37 -42.72
CA ILE A 247 -12.62 -6.39 -41.65
C ILE A 247 -12.91 -7.78 -42.22
N GLU A 248 -13.75 -7.92 -43.24
CA GLU A 248 -14.04 -9.22 -43.88
C GLU A 248 -12.82 -9.75 -44.66
N LYS A 249 -12.08 -8.87 -45.36
CA LYS A 249 -10.81 -9.24 -46.01
C LYS A 249 -9.73 -9.63 -45.00
N ILE A 250 -9.66 -8.95 -43.85
CA ILE A 250 -8.73 -9.29 -42.77
C ILE A 250 -9.10 -10.65 -42.15
N ARG A 251 -10.39 -10.97 -42.01
CA ARG A 251 -10.84 -12.30 -41.54
C ARG A 251 -10.46 -13.42 -42.51
N LEU A 252 -10.64 -13.23 -43.80
CA LEU A 252 -10.24 -14.20 -44.82
C LEU A 252 -8.72 -14.37 -44.85
N LEU A 253 -7.96 -13.28 -44.80
CA LEU A 253 -6.50 -13.34 -44.68
C LEU A 253 -6.03 -14.02 -43.40
N GLN A 254 -6.71 -13.83 -42.27
CA GLN A 254 -6.39 -14.56 -41.04
C GLN A 254 -6.73 -16.05 -41.11
N LEU A 255 -7.77 -16.44 -41.86
CA LEU A 255 -8.14 -17.84 -42.03
C LEU A 255 -7.14 -18.57 -42.95
N GLU A 256 -6.69 -17.90 -44.02
CA GLU A 256 -5.63 -18.36 -44.91
C GLU A 256 -4.30 -18.49 -44.13
N LEU A 257 -3.97 -17.48 -43.32
CA LEU A 257 -2.77 -17.48 -42.49
C LEU A 257 -2.82 -18.57 -41.42
N MET A 258 -3.98 -18.85 -40.83
CA MET A 258 -4.14 -19.96 -39.88
C MET A 258 -4.03 -21.33 -40.54
N ARG A 259 -4.49 -21.51 -41.78
CA ARG A 259 -4.27 -22.74 -42.56
C ARG A 259 -2.79 -22.95 -42.88
N VAL A 260 -2.09 -21.91 -43.31
CA VAL A 260 -0.66 -21.95 -43.62
C VAL A 260 0.18 -22.17 -42.35
N VAL A 261 -0.23 -21.58 -41.22
CA VAL A 261 0.40 -21.82 -39.90
C VAL A 261 0.11 -23.23 -39.38
N ALA A 262 -1.07 -23.79 -39.62
CA ALA A 262 -1.39 -25.17 -39.27
C ALA A 262 -0.56 -26.18 -40.10
N SER A 263 -0.32 -25.91 -41.40
CA SER A 263 0.52 -26.76 -42.24
C SER A 263 2.02 -26.63 -41.92
N THR A 264 2.51 -25.45 -41.49
CA THR A 264 3.91 -25.26 -41.06
C THR A 264 4.19 -25.71 -39.63
N ASN A 265 3.17 -25.91 -38.80
CA ASN A 265 3.36 -26.46 -37.45
C ASN A 265 3.62 -27.98 -37.47
N ALA A 266 3.14 -28.71 -38.49
CA ALA A 266 3.47 -30.12 -38.68
C ALA A 266 4.97 -30.33 -39.01
N ASP A 267 5.60 -29.38 -39.71
CA ASP A 267 7.04 -29.39 -40.01
C ASP A 267 7.91 -28.80 -38.87
N ARG A 268 7.30 -28.21 -37.84
CA ARG A 268 8.02 -27.61 -36.70
C ARG A 268 8.35 -28.60 -35.59
N GLU A 269 7.61 -29.69 -35.45
CA GLU A 269 7.92 -30.72 -34.44
C GLU A 269 9.20 -31.49 -34.80
N THR A 270 9.51 -31.65 -36.09
CA THR A 270 10.76 -32.27 -36.57
C THR A 270 11.95 -31.31 -36.61
N LEU A 271 11.72 -29.99 -36.60
CA LEU A 271 12.75 -28.94 -36.50
C LEU A 271 13.01 -28.44 -35.06
N GLY A 272 12.26 -28.94 -34.07
CA GLY A 272 12.31 -28.53 -32.66
C GLY A 272 13.63 -28.79 -31.93
N ILE A 273 14.61 -29.44 -32.56
CA ILE A 273 15.92 -29.75 -31.96
C ILE A 273 17.03 -28.79 -32.41
N GLN A 274 16.83 -27.97 -33.45
CA GLN A 274 17.98 -27.35 -34.15
C GLN A 274 18.01 -25.82 -34.27
N LEU A 275 17.24 -25.03 -33.52
CA LEU A 275 17.49 -23.58 -33.52
C LEU A 275 17.10 -22.89 -32.19
N LYS A 276 17.76 -23.29 -31.11
CA LYS A 276 17.90 -22.43 -29.92
C LYS A 276 18.92 -21.33 -30.25
N GLN A 277 18.62 -20.49 -31.25
CA GLN A 277 19.46 -19.33 -31.52
C GLN A 277 19.46 -18.47 -30.25
N PRO A 278 20.65 -18.11 -29.73
CA PRO A 278 20.73 -17.18 -28.61
C PRO A 278 20.06 -15.89 -29.07
N ILE A 279 18.93 -15.55 -28.42
CA ILE A 279 18.26 -14.27 -28.62
C ILE A 279 19.28 -13.21 -28.21
N ARG A 280 19.96 -12.61 -29.19
CA ARG A 280 20.88 -11.51 -28.94
C ARG A 280 20.05 -10.29 -28.63
N LEU A 281 20.20 -9.75 -27.43
CA LEU A 281 19.58 -8.49 -27.04
C LEU A 281 20.11 -7.37 -27.92
N THR A 282 19.22 -6.52 -28.42
CA THR A 282 19.63 -5.32 -29.14
C THR A 282 20.18 -4.27 -28.15
N ALA A 283 20.92 -3.29 -28.66
CA ALA A 283 21.42 -2.18 -27.83
C ALA A 283 20.28 -1.39 -27.16
N ASP A 284 19.13 -1.28 -27.82
CA ASP A 284 17.94 -0.63 -27.27
C ASP A 284 17.28 -1.47 -26.17
N ASP A 285 17.24 -2.80 -26.32
CA ASP A 285 16.77 -3.71 -25.25
C ASP A 285 17.66 -3.58 -24.01
N ARG A 286 18.98 -3.52 -24.18
CA ARG A 286 19.93 -3.32 -23.07
C ARG A 286 19.70 -2.00 -22.35
N ARG A 287 19.50 -0.90 -23.08
CA ARG A 287 19.15 0.41 -22.49
C ARG A 287 17.82 0.36 -21.74
N MET A 288 16.82 -0.33 -22.29
CA MET A 288 15.52 -0.49 -21.65
C MET A 288 15.60 -1.31 -20.37
N ILE A 289 16.35 -2.41 -20.36
CA ILE A 289 16.60 -3.23 -19.16
C ILE A 289 17.28 -2.40 -18.08
N GLU A 290 18.31 -1.63 -18.43
CA GLU A 290 19.01 -0.80 -17.45
C GLU A 290 18.10 0.28 -16.88
N LYS A 291 17.29 0.92 -17.73
CA LYS A 291 16.27 1.88 -17.28
C LYS A 291 15.30 1.23 -16.29
N ILE A 292 14.78 0.04 -16.61
CA ILE A 292 13.87 -0.69 -15.72
C ILE A 292 14.56 -1.02 -14.39
N ARG A 293 15.81 -1.48 -14.43
CA ARG A 293 16.59 -1.81 -13.22
C ARG A 293 16.73 -0.61 -12.30
N LEU A 294 17.07 0.56 -12.85
CA LEU A 294 17.22 1.80 -12.07
C LEU A 294 15.89 2.24 -11.44
N LEU A 295 14.79 2.13 -12.17
CA LEU A 295 13.46 2.44 -11.65
C LEU A 295 12.98 1.46 -10.57
N GLN A 296 13.28 0.17 -10.73
CA GLN A 296 13.01 -0.83 -9.69
C GLN A 296 13.82 -0.53 -8.42
N LEU A 297 15.09 -0.15 -8.57
CA LEU A 297 15.94 0.25 -7.45
C LEU A 297 15.39 1.50 -6.75
N GLU A 298 14.93 2.49 -7.51
CA GLU A 298 14.29 3.70 -6.97
C GLU A 298 13.04 3.35 -6.14
N LEU A 299 12.14 2.52 -6.69
CA LEU A 299 10.97 2.03 -5.95
C LEU A 299 11.36 1.28 -4.69
N MET A 300 12.37 0.40 -4.75
CA MET A 300 12.81 -0.35 -3.57
C MET A 300 13.44 0.55 -2.50
N ARG A 301 14.16 1.61 -2.90
CA ARG A 301 14.65 2.63 -1.95
C ARG A 301 13.50 3.37 -1.28
N VAL A 302 12.43 3.68 -2.00
CA VAL A 302 11.23 4.33 -1.44
C VAL A 302 10.54 3.41 -0.42
N VAL A 303 10.38 2.12 -0.74
CA VAL A 303 9.84 1.11 0.18
C VAL A 303 10.74 1.01 1.43
N ALA A 304 12.07 0.98 1.25
CA ALA A 304 13.03 0.83 2.34
C ALA A 304 12.98 2.05 3.26
N LYS A 305 13.03 3.26 2.70
CA LYS A 305 12.91 4.51 3.44
C LYS A 305 11.58 4.62 4.18
N THR A 306 10.51 4.04 3.66
CA THR A 306 9.21 4.08 4.35
C THR A 306 9.14 3.09 5.50
N ASN A 307 9.68 1.89 5.33
CA ASN A 307 9.71 0.87 6.38
C ASN A 307 10.75 1.18 7.47
N ALA A 308 11.91 1.76 7.13
CA ALA A 308 12.93 2.16 8.11
C ALA A 308 12.70 3.57 8.68
N GLY A 309 11.84 4.36 8.05
CA GLY A 309 11.55 5.73 8.45
C GLY A 309 10.46 5.85 9.52
N GLU A 310 9.99 7.08 9.71
CA GLU A 310 8.97 7.44 10.71
C GLU A 310 7.68 6.63 10.55
N PHE A 311 7.29 6.36 9.31
CA PHE A 311 6.10 5.58 9.01
C PHE A 311 6.20 4.15 9.54
N GLY A 312 7.35 3.49 9.30
CA GLY A 312 7.62 2.15 9.81
C GLY A 312 7.70 2.10 11.33
N ALA A 313 8.32 3.10 11.96
CA ALA A 313 8.32 3.23 13.42
C ALA A 313 6.90 3.35 14.00
N ILE A 314 6.03 4.17 13.38
CA ILE A 314 4.61 4.26 13.78
C ILE A 314 3.92 2.90 13.63
N LEU A 315 4.16 2.18 12.52
CA LEU A 315 3.59 0.85 12.32
C LEU A 315 4.08 -0.16 13.37
N ALA A 316 5.36 -0.12 13.74
CA ALA A 316 5.94 -1.00 14.75
C ALA A 316 5.33 -0.74 16.13
N VAL A 317 5.24 0.52 16.55
CA VAL A 317 4.58 0.88 17.82
C VAL A 317 3.09 0.50 17.79
N SER A 318 2.41 0.74 16.66
CA SER A 318 1.01 0.30 16.45
C SER A 318 0.89 -1.22 16.54
N PHE A 319 1.91 -1.95 16.08
CA PHE A 319 1.95 -3.40 16.10
C PHE A 319 2.04 -3.94 17.53
N VAL A 320 3.03 -3.48 18.28
CA VAL A 320 3.26 -3.84 19.69
C VAL A 320 2.06 -3.46 20.54
N SER A 321 1.51 -2.26 20.33
CA SER A 321 0.31 -1.81 21.03
C SER A 321 -0.90 -2.73 20.77
N THR A 322 -1.12 -3.11 19.51
CA THR A 322 -2.22 -4.00 19.15
C THR A 322 -2.02 -5.39 19.75
N PHE A 323 -0.77 -5.83 19.91
CA PHE A 323 -0.44 -7.14 20.47
C PHE A 323 -0.81 -7.16 21.95
N PHE A 324 -0.35 -6.16 22.72
CA PHE A 324 -0.74 -6.03 24.12
C PHE A 324 -2.25 -5.91 24.30
N HIS A 325 -2.93 -5.22 23.39
CA HIS A 325 -4.38 -5.12 23.42
C HIS A 325 -5.08 -6.47 23.24
N ILE A 326 -4.73 -7.23 22.21
CA ILE A 326 -5.34 -8.54 21.93
C ILE A 326 -5.10 -9.50 23.11
N ASN A 327 -3.88 -9.52 23.66
CA ASN A 327 -3.57 -10.34 24.83
C ASN A 327 -4.38 -9.92 26.06
N THR A 328 -4.56 -8.61 26.27
CA THR A 328 -5.34 -8.09 27.40
C THR A 328 -6.81 -8.49 27.26
N GLU A 329 -7.36 -8.35 26.07
CA GLU A 329 -8.75 -8.74 25.76
C GLU A 329 -8.98 -10.24 25.93
N PHE A 330 -8.08 -11.09 25.43
CA PHE A 330 -8.23 -12.54 25.62
C PHE A 330 -8.16 -12.96 27.08
N LEU A 331 -7.29 -12.33 27.86
CA LEU A 331 -7.17 -12.65 29.28
C LEU A 331 -8.39 -12.19 30.08
N GLN A 332 -8.94 -11.01 29.73
CA GLN A 332 -10.21 -10.53 30.29
C GLN A 332 -11.39 -11.43 29.91
N LEU A 333 -11.44 -11.88 28.65
CA LEU A 333 -12.45 -12.83 28.18
C LEU A 333 -12.37 -14.15 28.95
N TYR A 334 -11.17 -14.72 29.09
CA TYR A 334 -10.96 -15.95 29.84
C TYR A 334 -11.43 -15.83 31.30
N GLN A 335 -11.04 -14.75 31.98
CA GLN A 335 -11.44 -14.51 33.37
C GLN A 335 -12.96 -14.29 33.51
N GLY A 336 -13.55 -13.51 32.61
CA GLY A 336 -14.98 -13.22 32.65
C GLY A 336 -15.86 -14.43 32.31
N VAL A 337 -15.41 -15.30 31.40
CA VAL A 337 -16.05 -16.60 31.15
C VAL A 337 -15.94 -17.49 32.39
N ARG A 338 -14.75 -17.60 33.00
CA ARG A 338 -14.56 -18.41 34.22
C ARG A 338 -15.44 -17.95 35.38
N GLN A 339 -15.74 -16.66 35.47
CA GLN A 339 -16.57 -16.09 36.52
C GLN A 339 -18.06 -16.00 36.15
N ASN A 340 -18.47 -16.43 34.95
CA ASN A 340 -19.82 -16.25 34.40
C ASN A 340 -20.33 -14.79 34.46
N THR A 341 -19.42 -13.81 34.34
CA THR A 341 -19.76 -12.38 34.41
C THR A 341 -20.01 -11.74 33.04
N ILE A 342 -19.63 -12.42 31.96
CA ILE A 342 -19.74 -11.90 30.58
C ILE A 342 -20.82 -12.68 29.81
N SER A 343 -21.72 -11.95 29.15
CA SER A 343 -22.73 -12.53 28.27
C SER A 343 -22.13 -13.09 26.98
N LEU A 344 -22.78 -14.10 26.39
CA LEU A 344 -22.37 -14.71 25.11
C LEU A 344 -22.18 -13.67 24.00
N THR A 345 -23.10 -12.70 23.89
CA THR A 345 -23.05 -11.62 22.91
C THR A 345 -21.79 -10.77 23.06
N MET A 346 -21.39 -10.46 24.30
CA MET A 346 -20.19 -9.68 24.58
C MET A 346 -18.91 -10.46 24.25
N ILE A 347 -18.91 -11.78 24.44
CA ILE A 347 -17.81 -12.64 24.00
C ILE A 347 -17.64 -12.52 22.49
N PHE A 348 -18.71 -12.69 21.71
CA PHE A 348 -18.64 -12.59 20.25
C PHE A 348 -18.19 -11.21 19.77
N LEU A 349 -18.73 -10.12 20.34
CA LEU A 349 -18.34 -8.75 19.96
C LEU A 349 -16.85 -8.49 20.22
N ARG A 350 -16.33 -8.92 21.37
CA ARG A 350 -14.89 -8.79 21.68
C ARG A 350 -14.02 -9.64 20.76
N LEU A 351 -14.41 -10.89 20.48
CA LEU A 351 -13.68 -11.76 19.54
C LEU A 351 -13.64 -11.17 18.14
N ILE A 352 -14.76 -10.63 17.64
CA ILE A 352 -14.84 -9.94 16.35
C ILE A 352 -13.89 -8.73 16.34
N ASN A 353 -13.87 -7.92 17.41
CA ASN A 353 -12.96 -6.78 17.52
C ASN A 353 -11.47 -7.21 17.53
N CYS A 354 -11.14 -8.30 18.24
CA CYS A 354 -9.81 -8.89 18.20
C CYS A 354 -9.44 -9.39 16.80
N ALA A 355 -10.33 -10.09 16.11
CA ALA A 355 -10.11 -10.58 14.75
C ALA A 355 -9.88 -9.41 13.78
N PHE A 356 -10.67 -8.35 13.92
CA PHE A 356 -10.44 -7.13 13.15
C PHE A 356 -9.08 -6.53 13.46
N ARG A 357 -8.70 -6.35 14.73
CA ARG A 357 -7.38 -5.81 15.07
C ARG A 357 -6.24 -6.70 14.54
N PHE A 358 -6.40 -8.01 14.60
CA PHE A 358 -5.45 -8.96 14.03
C PHE A 358 -5.35 -8.83 12.50
N SER A 359 -6.44 -8.55 11.78
CA SER A 359 -6.40 -8.33 10.33
C SER A 359 -5.47 -7.19 9.90
N ALA A 360 -5.21 -6.21 10.77
CA ALA A 360 -4.22 -5.16 10.51
C ALA A 360 -2.82 -5.74 10.25
N TYR A 361 -2.43 -6.76 11.01
CA TYR A 361 -1.16 -7.45 10.82
C TYR A 361 -1.11 -8.18 9.49
N ILE A 362 -2.19 -8.89 9.16
CA ILE A 362 -2.30 -9.62 7.89
C ILE A 362 -2.17 -8.64 6.73
N MET A 363 -2.84 -7.48 6.80
CA MET A 363 -2.76 -6.45 5.77
C MET A 363 -1.30 -5.97 5.57
N ILE A 364 -0.63 -5.53 6.64
CA ILE A 364 0.76 -5.04 6.57
C ILE A 364 1.71 -6.14 6.04
N ALA A 365 1.62 -7.35 6.57
CA ALA A 365 2.45 -8.47 6.17
C ALA A 365 2.20 -8.87 4.70
N TYR A 366 0.93 -8.90 4.29
CA TYR A 366 0.55 -9.22 2.91
C TYR A 366 1.13 -8.22 1.92
N SER A 367 0.99 -6.92 2.18
CA SER A 367 1.55 -5.88 1.30
C SER A 367 3.06 -5.98 1.14
N ASN A 368 3.80 -6.18 2.24
CA ASN A 368 5.25 -6.36 2.17
C ASN A 368 5.61 -7.64 1.40
N ARG A 369 4.91 -8.74 1.65
CA ARG A 369 5.13 -10.01 0.95
C ARG A 369 4.91 -9.89 -0.55
N MET A 370 3.91 -9.12 -0.98
CA MET A 370 3.63 -8.89 -2.40
C MET A 370 4.76 -8.11 -3.08
N VAL A 371 5.29 -7.06 -2.44
CA VAL A 371 6.46 -6.32 -2.93
C VAL A 371 7.71 -7.21 -2.97
N GLN A 372 7.99 -7.96 -1.90
CA GLN A 372 9.11 -8.90 -1.83
C GLN A 372 9.03 -9.96 -2.94
N LYS A 373 7.84 -10.50 -3.21
CA LYS A 373 7.61 -11.46 -4.28
C LYS A 373 7.96 -10.88 -5.65
N GLN A 374 7.57 -9.64 -5.93
CA GLN A 374 7.95 -8.97 -7.17
C GLN A 374 9.46 -8.70 -7.24
N ASN A 375 10.08 -8.37 -6.11
CA ASN A 375 11.53 -8.15 -6.05
C ASN A 375 12.33 -9.43 -6.36
N LEU A 376 11.91 -10.57 -5.80
CA LEU A 376 12.51 -11.88 -6.09
C LEU A 376 12.30 -12.29 -7.55
N ARG A 377 11.13 -12.00 -8.11
CA ARG A 377 10.84 -12.23 -9.52
C ARG A 377 11.78 -11.41 -10.41
N ALA A 378 11.97 -10.12 -10.13
CA ALA A 378 12.89 -9.25 -10.85
C ALA A 378 14.31 -9.84 -10.88
N ARG A 379 14.82 -10.26 -9.71
CA ARG A 379 16.14 -10.88 -9.57
C ARG A 379 16.27 -12.14 -10.43
N SER A 380 15.26 -13.02 -10.42
CA SER A 380 15.28 -14.25 -11.22
C SER A 380 15.32 -13.96 -12.71
N VAL A 381 14.55 -12.98 -13.17
CA VAL A 381 14.48 -12.58 -14.58
C VAL A 381 15.79 -11.95 -15.03
N LEU A 382 16.35 -11.03 -14.23
CA LEU A 382 17.65 -10.42 -14.52
C LEU A 382 18.77 -11.46 -14.58
N HIS A 383 18.80 -12.41 -13.65
CA HIS A 383 19.78 -13.50 -13.69
C HIS A 383 19.66 -14.35 -14.97
N LYS A 384 18.43 -14.64 -15.43
CA LYS A 384 18.22 -15.34 -16.71
C LYS A 384 18.67 -14.52 -17.90
N LEU A 385 18.40 -13.22 -17.92
CA LEU A 385 18.87 -12.31 -18.97
C LEU A 385 20.40 -12.28 -19.02
N ASN A 386 21.05 -12.26 -17.86
CA ASN A 386 22.51 -12.31 -17.75
C ASN A 386 23.11 -13.57 -18.36
N ASN A 387 22.49 -14.72 -18.10
CA ASN A 387 22.97 -15.99 -18.64
C ASN A 387 22.74 -16.12 -20.15
N MET A 388 21.82 -15.34 -20.74
CA MET A 388 21.60 -15.31 -22.19
C MET A 388 22.58 -14.38 -22.90
N ASP A 389 22.96 -13.29 -22.24
CA ASP A 389 23.86 -12.29 -22.79
C ASP A 389 25.30 -12.59 -22.33
N ASN A 390 25.96 -13.58 -22.97
CA ASN A 390 27.35 -14.01 -22.73
C ASN A 390 28.43 -12.90 -22.94
N ASP A 391 28.01 -11.64 -23.01
CA ASP A 391 28.82 -10.47 -23.23
C ASP A 391 29.27 -9.88 -21.87
N MET A 392 30.59 -9.76 -21.66
CA MET A 392 31.18 -9.37 -20.36
C MET A 392 30.62 -8.03 -19.82
N ASN A 393 30.25 -7.10 -20.69
CA ASN A 393 29.70 -5.80 -20.28
C ASN A 393 28.29 -5.87 -19.66
N CYS A 394 27.46 -6.84 -20.03
CA CYS A 394 26.12 -7.00 -19.45
C CYS A 394 26.19 -7.69 -18.08
N SER A 395 27.20 -8.55 -17.88
CA SER A 395 27.46 -9.22 -16.60
C SER A 395 27.71 -8.25 -15.46
N HIS A 396 28.49 -7.18 -15.68
CA HIS A 396 28.77 -6.20 -14.64
C HIS A 396 27.53 -5.41 -14.24
N ILE A 397 26.70 -5.04 -15.23
CA ILE A 397 25.44 -4.31 -15.03
C ILE A 397 24.47 -5.19 -14.23
N ILE A 398 24.26 -6.43 -14.63
CA ILE A 398 23.27 -7.29 -13.98
C ILE A 398 23.75 -7.74 -12.58
N VAL A 399 25.03 -8.05 -12.41
CA VAL A 399 25.61 -8.36 -11.09
C VAL A 399 25.48 -7.17 -10.15
N SER A 400 25.78 -5.94 -10.61
CA SER A 400 25.58 -4.72 -9.82
C SER A 400 24.12 -4.52 -9.39
N GLY A 401 23.18 -4.82 -10.29
CA GLY A 401 21.74 -4.82 -9.99
C GLY A 401 21.35 -5.83 -8.92
N VAL A 402 21.77 -7.08 -9.07
CA VAL A 402 21.50 -8.16 -8.10
C VAL A 402 22.09 -7.83 -6.73
N THR A 403 23.32 -7.31 -6.69
CA THR A 403 23.98 -6.90 -5.45
C THR A 403 23.23 -5.75 -4.78
N SER A 404 22.85 -4.71 -5.55
CA SER A 404 22.09 -3.57 -5.03
C SER A 404 20.72 -3.98 -4.48
N LEU A 405 20.00 -4.87 -5.17
CA LEU A 405 18.73 -5.43 -4.72
C LEU A 405 18.89 -6.26 -3.44
N THR A 406 19.99 -7.01 -3.35
CA THR A 406 20.32 -7.86 -2.19
C THR A 406 20.69 -7.01 -0.98
N VAL A 407 21.46 -5.93 -1.16
CA VAL A 407 21.78 -4.97 -0.11
C VAL A 407 20.50 -4.32 0.42
N VAL A 408 19.58 -3.90 -0.46
CA VAL A 408 18.31 -3.34 -0.02
C VAL A 408 17.48 -4.38 0.74
N LEU A 409 17.44 -5.63 0.27
CA LEU A 409 16.77 -6.73 1.00
C LEU A 409 17.42 -7.03 2.36
N MET A 410 18.75 -6.94 2.46
CA MET A 410 19.45 -7.06 3.74
C MET A 410 19.14 -5.89 4.66
N GLN A 411 19.11 -4.65 4.16
CA GLN A 411 18.66 -3.49 4.94
C GLN A 411 17.22 -3.63 5.42
N PHE A 412 16.33 -4.23 4.62
CA PHE A 412 14.98 -4.60 5.07
C PHE A 412 15.00 -5.64 6.18
N TYR A 413 15.88 -6.64 6.07
CA TYR A 413 16.00 -7.70 7.07
C TYR A 413 16.59 -7.17 8.38
N ASP A 414 17.64 -6.36 8.30
CA ASP A 414 18.29 -5.74 9.44
C ASP A 414 17.35 -4.74 10.14
N ALA A 415 16.62 -3.93 9.37
CA ALA A 415 15.59 -3.04 9.93
C ALA A 415 14.36 -3.76 10.53
N ILE A 416 14.22 -5.08 10.32
CA ILE A 416 13.21 -5.91 10.99
C ILE A 416 13.81 -6.60 12.25
N LYS A 417 15.13 -6.77 12.28
CA LYS A 417 15.86 -7.49 13.33
C LYS A 417 16.23 -6.59 14.51
N ASP A 418 16.48 -5.31 14.24
CA ASP A 418 16.62 -4.23 15.23
C ASP A 418 15.24 -3.69 15.66
#